data_AF-A0AAU9DJ88-F1
#
_entry.id   AF-A0AAU9DJ88-F1
#
_cell.length_a   1.000
_cell.length_b   1.000
_cell.length_c   1.000
_cell.angle_alpha   90.00
_cell.angle_beta   90.00
_cell.angle_gamma   90.00
#
_symmetry.space_group_name_H-M   'P 1'
#
loop_
_entity.id
_entity.type
_entity.pdbx_description
1 polymer ?
#
loop_
_entity_poly.entity_id
_entity_poly.type
_entity_poly.pdbx_seq_one_letter_code
_entity_poly.pdbx_strand_id
1 'polypeptide(L)'
;MKIEKGFTLIELLIAISISSLVIYSAIAFLSIINKSLNMKTEKLIGTEDKIVEILKYNLRNINSTMDFKGKYNEMEFDRILKNEEKHIKIFFNGYKLIIKENKKEFDLTEEEEYARVEFIYIGLNGEWKSEWDFLKEKKMPKVITIRFFKKSNKIITKNISIYLMRDL
;
A
#
# COMPACT_ATOMS: atom_id res chain seq x y z
N MET A 1 -36.50 10.38 -63.08
CA MET A 1 -36.80 11.28 -61.95
C MET A 1 -36.22 10.65 -60.69
N LYS A 2 -35.13 11.21 -60.14
CA LYS A 2 -34.56 10.71 -58.88
C LYS A 2 -35.39 11.28 -57.74
N ILE A 3 -36.07 10.43 -56.98
CA ILE A 3 -36.75 10.84 -55.75
C ILE A 3 -35.65 10.97 -54.70
N GLU A 4 -35.21 12.20 -54.43
CA GLU A 4 -34.46 12.50 -53.20
C GLU A 4 -35.42 12.34 -52.02
N LYS A 5 -35.29 11.24 -51.28
CA LYS A 5 -35.98 11.09 -49.99
C LYS A 5 -35.22 11.91 -48.95
N GLY A 6 -35.57 13.18 -48.80
CA GLY A 6 -35.20 13.96 -47.63
C GLY A 6 -35.84 13.37 -46.38
N PHE A 7 -35.10 13.33 -45.27
CA PHE A 7 -35.65 12.94 -43.97
C PHE A 7 -36.76 13.90 -43.55
N THR A 8 -37.87 13.37 -43.05
CA THR A 8 -38.94 14.19 -42.48
C THR A 8 -38.49 14.80 -41.15
N LEU A 9 -39.03 15.97 -40.80
CA LEU A 9 -38.72 16.64 -39.53
C LEU A 9 -38.97 15.75 -38.30
N ILE A 10 -39.98 14.88 -38.37
CA ILE A 10 -40.32 13.93 -37.32
C ILE A 10 -39.23 12.86 -37.15
N GLU A 11 -38.71 12.31 -38.25
CA GLU A 11 -37.62 11.33 -38.21
C GLU A 11 -36.33 11.95 -37.65
N LEU A 12 -36.06 13.22 -37.96
CA LEU A 12 -34.93 13.95 -37.41
C LEU A 12 -35.06 14.14 -35.88
N LEU A 13 -36.26 14.49 -35.40
CA LEU A 13 -36.54 14.67 -33.98
C LEU A 13 -36.41 13.35 -33.21
N ILE A 14 -36.94 12.25 -33.76
CA ILE A 14 -36.82 10.91 -33.16
C ILE A 14 -35.35 10.50 -33.08
N ALA A 15 -34.57 10.72 -34.14
CA ALA A 15 -33.14 10.38 -34.14
C ALA A 15 -32.35 11.17 -33.09
N ILE A 16 -32.64 12.46 -32.91
CA ILE A 16 -32.02 13.30 -31.88
C ILE A 16 -32.41 12.82 -30.47
N SER A 17 -33.69 12.50 -30.25
CA SER A 17 -34.17 12.00 -28.95
C SER A 17 -33.57 10.65 -28.58
N ILE A 18 -33.44 9.71 -29.52
CA ILE A 18 -32.80 8.42 -29.25
C ILE A 18 -31.30 8.63 -28.99
N SER A 19 -30.64 9.44 -29.80
CA SER A 19 -29.20 9.71 -29.66
C SER A 19 -28.88 10.39 -28.33
N SER A 20 -29.68 11.36 -27.88
CA SER A 20 -29.48 12.04 -26.59
C SER A 20 -29.67 11.09 -25.41
N LEU A 21 -30.61 10.15 -25.50
CA LEU A 21 -30.86 9.13 -24.48
C LEU A 21 -29.71 8.12 -24.39
N VAL A 22 -29.14 7.72 -25.53
CA VAL A 22 -27.95 6.85 -25.60
C VAL A 22 -26.71 7.57 -25.06
N ILE A 23 -26.51 8.85 -25.40
CA ILE A 23 -25.38 9.64 -24.88
C ILE A 23 -25.52 9.84 -23.37
N TYR A 24 -26.71 10.16 -22.87
CA TYR A 24 -26.95 10.36 -21.44
C TYR A 24 -26.71 9.07 -20.64
N SER A 25 -27.17 7.92 -21.14
CA SER A 25 -26.95 6.62 -20.49
C SER A 25 -25.47 6.20 -20.52
N ALA A 26 -24.74 6.47 -21.60
CA ALA A 26 -23.29 6.24 -21.66
C ALA A 26 -22.51 7.12 -20.66
N ILE A 27 -22.88 8.40 -20.51
CA ILE A 27 -22.29 9.32 -19.53
C ILE A 27 -22.60 8.87 -18.10
N ALA A 28 -23.84 8.45 -17.83
CA ALA A 28 -24.24 7.94 -16.52
C ALA A 28 -23.47 6.67 -16.15
N PHE A 29 -23.27 5.76 -17.10
CA PHE A 29 -22.48 4.55 -16.91
C PHE A 29 -21.01 4.85 -16.63
N LEU A 30 -20.40 5.77 -17.38
CA LEU A 30 -19.03 6.23 -17.12
C LEU A 30 -18.88 6.92 -15.76
N SER A 31 -19.89 7.68 -15.33
CA SER A 31 -19.93 8.31 -14.01
C SER A 31 -20.02 7.27 -12.88
N ILE A 32 -20.82 6.21 -13.06
CA ILE A 32 -20.90 5.09 -12.12
C ILE A 32 -19.55 4.35 -12.04
N ILE A 33 -18.90 4.11 -13.18
CA ILE A 33 -17.56 3.49 -13.22
C ILE A 33 -16.53 4.38 -12.51
N ASN A 34 -16.50 5.68 -12.79
CA ASN A 34 -15.58 6.62 -12.14
C ASN A 34 -15.82 6.71 -10.63
N LYS A 35 -17.09 6.71 -10.19
CA LYS A 35 -17.43 6.71 -8.76
C LYS A 35 -16.99 5.41 -8.07
N SER A 36 -17.21 4.27 -8.73
CA SER A 36 -16.73 2.94 -8.26
C SER A 36 -15.20 2.89 -8.18
N LEU A 37 -14.50 3.42 -9.17
CA LEU A 37 -13.04 3.50 -9.18
C LEU A 37 -12.52 4.42 -8.09
N ASN A 38 -13.11 5.60 -7.90
CA ASN A 38 -12.72 6.53 -6.85
C ASN A 38 -12.94 5.95 -5.44
N MET A 39 -14.07 5.28 -5.18
CA MET A 39 -14.30 4.62 -3.88
C MET A 39 -13.31 3.47 -3.62
N LYS A 40 -12.95 2.68 -4.65
CA LYS A 40 -11.90 1.66 -4.51
C LYS A 40 -10.54 2.28 -4.22
N THR A 41 -10.22 3.40 -4.88
CA THR A 41 -8.94 4.09 -4.73
C THR A 41 -8.82 4.78 -3.37
N GLU A 42 -9.88 5.44 -2.88
CA GLU A 42 -9.93 6.03 -1.54
C GLU A 42 -9.82 4.98 -0.43
N LYS A 43 -10.46 3.81 -0.59
CA LYS A 43 -10.34 2.71 0.36
C LYS A 43 -8.91 2.13 0.38
N LEU A 44 -8.28 1.98 -0.78
CA LEU A 44 -6.89 1.53 -0.90
C LEU A 44 -5.91 2.54 -0.27
N ILE A 45 -6.06 3.84 -0.54
CA ILE A 45 -5.24 4.91 0.05
C ILE A 45 -5.42 4.95 1.57
N GLY A 46 -6.64 4.77 2.09
CA GLY A 46 -6.93 4.78 3.52
C GLY A 46 -6.35 3.58 4.30
N THR A 47 -6.17 2.42 3.67
CA THR A 47 -5.51 1.25 4.28
C THR A 47 -3.98 1.39 4.22
N GLU A 48 -3.50 2.06 3.19
CA GLU A 48 -2.09 2.28 2.93
C GLU A 48 -1.41 3.23 3.93
N ASP A 49 -2.06 4.33 4.30
CA ASP A 49 -1.55 5.25 5.33
C ASP A 49 -1.54 4.59 6.72
N LYS A 50 -2.53 3.73 7.00
CA LYS A 50 -2.59 2.96 8.26
C LYS A 50 -1.38 2.05 8.44
N ILE A 51 -0.92 1.36 7.38
CA ILE A 51 0.28 0.51 7.44
C ILE A 51 1.50 1.36 7.83
N VAL A 52 1.67 2.50 7.16
CA VAL A 52 2.78 3.42 7.44
C VAL A 52 2.73 3.92 8.88
N GLU A 53 1.54 4.31 9.35
CA GLU A 53 1.34 4.80 10.71
C GLU A 53 1.62 3.72 11.76
N ILE A 54 1.11 2.50 11.59
CA ILE A 54 1.34 1.39 12.52
C ILE A 54 2.83 1.06 12.58
N LEU A 55 3.50 1.00 11.43
CA LEU A 55 4.93 0.69 11.37
C LEU A 55 5.77 1.82 11.98
N LYS A 56 5.50 3.08 11.64
CA LYS A 56 6.15 4.25 12.25
C LYS A 56 5.94 4.25 13.76
N TYR A 57 4.71 3.96 14.22
CA TYR A 57 4.37 3.90 15.63
C TYR A 57 5.19 2.85 16.37
N ASN A 58 5.28 1.62 15.84
CA ASN A 58 6.06 0.57 16.50
C ASN A 58 7.56 0.88 16.47
N LEU A 59 8.10 1.30 15.32
CA LEU A 59 9.53 1.56 15.13
C LEU A 59 10.03 2.79 15.93
N ARG A 60 9.18 3.80 16.18
CA ARG A 60 9.54 4.94 17.03
C ARG A 60 9.74 4.57 18.50
N ASN A 61 9.04 3.54 18.95
CA ASN A 61 9.02 3.09 20.35
C ASN A 61 9.99 1.94 20.63
N ILE A 62 10.97 1.70 19.75
CA ILE A 62 12.01 0.68 19.99
C ILE A 62 12.70 0.96 21.34
N ASN A 63 12.70 -0.07 22.19
CA ASN A 63 13.27 -0.05 23.54
C ASN A 63 14.80 -0.11 23.48
N SER A 64 15.26 -1.23 22.96
CA SER A 64 16.62 -1.69 22.95
C SER A 64 17.02 -1.75 21.50
N THR A 65 18.09 -1.04 21.16
CA THR A 65 18.65 -1.18 19.83
C THR A 65 19.29 -2.56 19.63
N MET A 66 19.65 -3.27 20.73
CA MET A 66 20.37 -4.54 20.72
C MET A 66 19.62 -5.73 20.12
N ASP A 67 18.29 -5.71 20.16
CA ASP A 67 17.46 -6.85 19.74
C ASP A 67 16.86 -6.68 18.35
N PHE A 68 17.21 -5.61 17.63
CA PHE A 68 16.74 -5.39 16.28
C PHE A 68 17.42 -6.34 15.28
N LYS A 69 16.59 -7.15 14.62
CA LYS A 69 16.97 -8.04 13.54
C LYS A 69 16.06 -7.84 12.35
N GLY A 70 16.66 -7.60 11.20
CA GLY A 70 16.01 -7.40 9.93
C GLY A 70 16.50 -8.40 8.90
N LYS A 71 15.57 -9.00 8.17
CA LYS A 71 15.82 -9.85 7.01
C LYS A 71 14.96 -9.37 5.85
N TYR A 72 15.21 -9.93 4.67
CA TYR A 72 14.53 -9.47 3.45
C TYR A 72 12.99 -9.56 3.51
N ASN A 73 12.40 -10.45 4.31
CA ASN A 73 10.96 -10.67 4.41
C ASN A 73 10.37 -10.53 5.82
N GLU A 74 11.19 -10.21 6.81
CA GLU A 74 10.75 -10.06 8.20
C GLU A 74 11.65 -9.10 8.98
N MET A 75 11.11 -8.49 10.02
CA MET A 75 11.89 -7.76 11.02
C MET A 75 11.33 -7.99 12.41
N GLU A 76 12.22 -8.00 13.40
CA GLU A 76 11.93 -8.28 14.80
C GLU A 76 12.65 -7.25 15.68
N PHE A 77 11.97 -6.78 16.72
CA PHE A 77 12.51 -5.84 17.69
C PHE A 77 11.63 -5.75 18.94
N ASP A 78 12.21 -5.26 20.03
CA ASP A 78 11.47 -4.95 21.25
C ASP A 78 11.12 -3.46 21.32
N ARG A 79 9.88 -3.17 21.74
CA ARG A 79 9.38 -1.81 21.95
C ARG A 79 8.99 -1.58 23.41
N ILE A 80 9.22 -0.38 23.93
CA ILE A 80 8.64 0.07 25.20
C ILE A 80 7.42 0.93 24.90
N LEU A 81 6.30 0.57 25.49
CA LEU A 81 5.11 1.42 25.52
C LEU A 81 4.52 1.43 26.92
N LYS A 82 4.31 2.61 27.51
CA LYS A 82 3.71 2.75 28.85
C LYS A 82 4.40 1.89 29.92
N ASN A 83 5.74 1.84 29.88
CA ASN A 83 6.59 1.02 30.75
C ASN A 83 6.43 -0.51 30.61
N GLU A 84 5.76 -0.98 29.55
CA GLU A 84 5.73 -2.40 29.18
C GLU A 84 6.63 -2.64 27.97
N GLU A 85 7.50 -3.63 28.08
CA GLU A 85 8.29 -4.14 26.96
C GLU A 85 7.49 -5.20 26.19
N LYS A 86 7.50 -5.08 24.87
CA LYS A 86 6.76 -5.95 23.95
C LYS A 86 7.62 -6.34 22.78
N HIS A 87 7.66 -7.64 22.51
CA HIS A 87 8.33 -8.17 21.33
C HIS A 87 7.43 -8.06 20.09
N ILE A 88 7.96 -7.42 19.05
CA ILE A 88 7.29 -7.19 17.79
C ILE A 88 8.01 -7.95 16.68
N LYS A 89 7.26 -8.77 15.96
CA LYS A 89 7.70 -9.40 14.72
C LYS A 89 6.80 -8.96 13.58
N ILE A 90 7.37 -8.41 12.52
CA ILE A 90 6.65 -8.01 11.31
C ILE A 90 7.16 -8.87 10.16
N PHE A 91 6.27 -9.58 9.48
CA PHE A 91 6.67 -10.54 8.44
C PHE A 91 5.61 -10.67 7.36
N PHE A 92 6.04 -11.07 6.17
CA PHE A 92 5.15 -11.41 5.08
C PHE A 92 4.95 -12.93 5.01
N ASN A 93 3.71 -13.39 5.06
CA ASN A 93 3.39 -14.83 5.09
C ASN A 93 3.12 -15.44 3.69
N GLY A 94 3.37 -14.70 2.62
CA GLY A 94 3.06 -15.11 1.23
C GLY A 94 1.83 -14.41 0.64
N TYR A 95 0.97 -13.84 1.49
CA TYR A 95 -0.28 -13.19 1.04
C TYR A 95 -0.50 -11.84 1.74
N LYS A 96 -0.14 -11.75 3.02
CA LYS A 96 -0.39 -10.58 3.87
C LYS A 96 0.87 -10.18 4.63
N LEU A 97 0.96 -8.89 4.90
CA LEU A 97 1.90 -8.36 5.87
C LEU A 97 1.27 -8.46 7.25
N ILE A 98 1.94 -9.14 8.19
CA ILE A 98 1.45 -9.41 9.53
C ILE A 98 2.37 -8.72 10.54
N ILE A 99 1.77 -8.13 11.57
CA ILE A 99 2.48 -7.77 12.81
C ILE A 99 2.04 -8.73 13.92
N LYS A 100 3.04 -9.33 14.57
CA LYS A 100 2.87 -10.20 15.72
C LYS A 100 3.41 -9.49 16.95
N GLU A 101 2.57 -9.36 17.96
CA GLU A 101 2.90 -8.83 19.27
C GLU A 101 2.61 -9.93 20.29
N ASN A 102 3.66 -10.50 20.89
CA ASN A 102 3.56 -11.66 21.78
C ASN A 102 2.80 -12.84 21.11
N LYS A 103 1.60 -13.18 21.61
CA LYS A 103 0.73 -14.25 21.08
C LYS A 103 -0.37 -13.75 20.13
N LYS A 104 -0.45 -12.44 19.88
CA LYS A 104 -1.48 -11.83 19.03
C LYS A 104 -0.91 -11.47 17.66
N GLU A 105 -1.68 -11.73 16.61
CA GLU A 105 -1.32 -11.40 15.23
C GLU A 105 -2.36 -10.44 14.67
N PHE A 106 -1.90 -9.44 13.92
CA PHE A 106 -2.73 -8.44 13.28
C PHE A 106 -2.33 -8.31 11.81
N ASP A 107 -3.32 -8.41 10.93
CA ASP A 107 -3.14 -8.20 9.50
C ASP A 107 -2.96 -6.69 9.24
N LEU A 108 -1.87 -6.32 8.58
CA LEU A 108 -1.63 -4.94 8.15
C LEU A 108 -2.23 -4.64 6.78
N THR A 109 -2.46 -5.66 5.96
CA THR A 109 -2.98 -5.53 4.59
C THR A 109 -4.36 -6.18 4.48
N GLU A 110 -5.34 -5.45 3.95
CA GLU A 110 -6.74 -5.90 3.87
C GLU A 110 -7.00 -6.95 2.77
N GLU A 111 -6.08 -7.18 1.83
CA GLU A 111 -6.29 -8.11 0.71
C GLU A 111 -5.03 -8.91 0.32
N GLU A 112 -5.22 -10.09 -0.30
CA GLU A 112 -4.14 -10.95 -0.83
C GLU A 112 -3.51 -10.42 -2.13
N GLU A 113 -3.46 -9.10 -2.30
CA GLU A 113 -3.04 -8.46 -3.55
C GLU A 113 -1.53 -8.56 -3.80
N TYR A 114 -0.74 -8.80 -2.75
CA TYR A 114 0.71 -8.79 -2.82
C TYR A 114 1.26 -10.20 -3.06
N ALA A 115 2.18 -10.32 -4.02
CA ALA A 115 2.97 -11.53 -4.24
C ALA A 115 4.19 -11.60 -3.33
N ARG A 116 4.73 -10.43 -2.97
CA ARG A 116 5.97 -10.30 -2.21
C ARG A 116 6.02 -8.97 -1.49
N VAL A 117 6.60 -8.98 -0.30
CA VAL A 117 7.03 -7.79 0.42
C VAL A 117 8.51 -7.95 0.75
N GLU A 118 9.30 -6.90 0.52
CA GLU A 118 10.72 -6.87 0.82
C GLU A 118 11.05 -5.75 1.79
N PHE A 119 11.90 -6.03 2.77
CA PHE A 119 12.49 -5.05 3.66
C PHE A 119 13.94 -4.77 3.23
N ILE A 120 14.26 -3.49 3.17
CA ILE A 120 15.59 -2.99 2.83
C ILE A 120 16.01 -2.02 3.92
N TYR A 121 17.24 -2.16 4.37
CA TYR A 121 17.82 -1.39 5.46
C TYR A 121 18.91 -0.49 4.90
N ILE A 122 18.77 0.82 5.10
CA ILE A 122 19.73 1.81 4.61
C ILE A 122 20.51 2.32 5.82
N GLY A 123 21.83 2.14 5.80
CA GLY A 123 22.71 2.61 6.86
C GLY A 123 23.02 4.10 6.82
N LEU A 124 23.82 4.56 7.79
CA LEU A 124 24.23 5.97 7.90
C LEU A 124 25.08 6.45 6.70
N ASN A 125 25.83 5.54 6.07
CA ASN A 125 26.69 5.87 4.92
C ASN A 125 25.92 5.71 3.59
N GLY A 126 24.60 5.48 3.65
CA GLY A 126 23.76 5.26 2.47
C GLY A 126 23.87 3.84 1.90
N GLU A 127 24.50 2.90 2.61
CA GLU A 127 24.62 1.51 2.19
C GLU A 127 23.26 0.79 2.25
N TRP A 128 22.88 0.11 1.17
CA TRP A 128 21.64 -0.67 1.08
C TRP A 128 21.93 -2.12 1.46
N LYS A 129 21.17 -2.66 2.42
CA LYS A 129 21.28 -4.05 2.86
C LYS A 129 19.92 -4.73 2.86
N SER A 130 19.88 -6.02 2.51
CA SER A 130 18.69 -6.88 2.62
C SER A 130 18.54 -7.50 4.02
N GLU A 131 19.57 -7.39 4.84
CA GLU A 131 19.61 -7.87 6.21
C GLU A 131 20.25 -6.82 7.10
N TRP A 132 19.83 -6.78 8.36
CA TRP A 132 20.38 -5.89 9.36
C TRP A 132 20.36 -6.58 10.71
N ASP A 133 21.51 -6.66 11.35
CA ASP A 133 21.65 -7.23 12.68
C ASP A 133 22.34 -6.18 13.54
N PHE A 134 21.63 -5.64 14.54
CA PHE A 134 22.20 -4.58 15.35
C PHE A 134 23.49 -5.04 16.05
N LEU A 135 23.60 -6.29 16.46
CA LEU A 135 24.81 -6.78 17.14
C LEU A 135 26.04 -6.75 16.21
N LYS A 136 25.82 -6.94 14.90
CA LYS A 136 26.88 -6.86 13.87
C LYS A 136 27.17 -5.42 13.47
N GLU A 137 26.12 -4.62 13.23
CA GLU A 137 26.23 -3.26 12.71
C GLU A 137 26.55 -2.23 13.80
N LYS A 138 26.26 -2.55 15.07
CA LYS A 138 26.35 -1.69 16.26
C LYS A 138 25.57 -0.38 16.14
N LYS A 139 24.65 -0.29 15.18
CA LYS A 139 23.86 0.91 14.88
C LYS A 139 22.53 0.50 14.25
N MET A 140 21.50 1.32 14.43
CA MET A 140 20.21 1.15 13.74
C MET A 140 20.35 1.56 12.27
N PRO A 141 19.52 0.99 11.37
CA PRO A 141 19.43 1.51 10.03
C PRO A 141 18.87 2.94 10.08
N LYS A 142 19.37 3.82 9.23
CA LYS A 142 18.87 5.19 9.08
C LYS A 142 17.44 5.18 8.51
N VAL A 143 17.21 4.30 7.54
CA VAL A 143 15.93 4.14 6.86
C VAL A 143 15.59 2.67 6.72
N ILE A 144 14.33 2.32 6.97
CA ILE A 144 13.77 1.03 6.58
C ILE A 144 12.82 1.27 5.41
N THR A 145 13.13 0.66 4.28
CA THR A 145 12.32 0.72 3.07
C THR A 145 11.58 -0.60 2.89
N ILE A 146 10.26 -0.53 2.74
CA ILE A 146 9.38 -1.67 2.51
C ILE A 146 8.84 -1.59 1.09
N ARG A 147 9.15 -2.60 0.28
CA ARG A 147 8.71 -2.69 -1.11
C ARG A 147 7.62 -3.74 -1.24
N PHE A 148 6.51 -3.35 -1.87
CA PHE A 148 5.40 -4.24 -2.15
C PHE A 148 5.34 -4.53 -3.65
N PHE A 149 5.08 -5.78 -3.98
CA PHE A 149 4.94 -6.27 -5.34
C PHE A 149 3.54 -6.88 -5.48
N LYS A 150 2.67 -6.32 -6.33
CA LYS A 150 1.35 -6.94 -6.59
C LYS A 150 1.49 -8.24 -7.39
N LYS A 151 0.58 -9.19 -7.17
CA LYS A 151 0.52 -10.45 -7.94
C LYS A 151 0.35 -10.22 -9.44
N SER A 152 -0.38 -9.17 -9.83
CA SER A 152 -0.68 -8.88 -11.23
C SER A 152 0.57 -8.53 -12.04
N ASN A 153 1.53 -7.79 -11.45
CA ASN A 153 2.69 -7.26 -12.15
C ASN A 153 3.93 -7.47 -11.27
N LYS A 154 4.96 -8.20 -11.75
CA LYS A 154 6.24 -8.47 -11.05
C LYS A 154 7.11 -7.22 -10.77
N ILE A 155 6.52 -6.03 -10.85
CA ILE A 155 7.16 -4.73 -10.66
C ILE A 155 6.87 -4.25 -9.23
N ILE A 156 7.77 -3.44 -8.67
CA ILE A 156 7.53 -2.73 -7.41
C ILE A 156 6.31 -1.84 -7.63
N THR A 157 5.19 -2.17 -6.98
CA THR A 157 3.98 -1.36 -7.04
C THR A 157 3.96 -0.29 -5.97
N LYS A 158 4.68 -0.51 -4.87
CA LYS A 158 4.76 0.45 -3.79
C LYS A 158 6.08 0.37 -3.04
N ASN A 159 6.56 1.53 -2.59
CA ASN A 159 7.75 1.66 -1.79
C ASN A 159 7.47 2.63 -0.63
N ILE A 160 7.58 2.15 0.59
CA ILE A 160 7.37 2.91 1.82
C ILE A 160 8.73 3.07 2.50
N SER A 161 9.18 4.30 2.72
CA SER A 161 10.43 4.56 3.43
C SER A 161 10.16 5.18 4.80
N ILE A 162 10.68 4.54 5.85
CA ILE A 162 10.52 4.95 7.24
C ILE A 162 11.90 5.40 7.75
N TYR A 163 12.02 6.68 8.06
CA TYR A 163 13.22 7.26 8.63
C TYR A 163 13.21 7.07 10.15
N LEU A 164 14.30 6.51 10.68
CA LEU A 164 14.45 6.20 12.12
C LEU A 164 15.27 7.25 12.88
N MET A 165 15.62 8.38 12.25
CA MET A 165 16.41 9.43 12.91
C MET A 165 15.71 9.88 14.19
N ARG A 166 16.37 9.62 15.33
CA ARG A 166 16.28 10.47 16.51
C ARG A 166 17.25 11.61 16.25
N ASP A 167 16.77 12.84 16.30
CA ASP A 167 17.65 13.99 16.42
C ASP A 167 18.56 13.72 17.63
N LEU A 168 19.85 13.55 17.38
CA LEU A 168 20.91 13.59 18.38
C LEU A 168 21.60 14.94 18.25
#